data_AF-A0AAD2CDX8-F1
#
_entry.id   AF-A0AAD2CDX8-F1
#
_cell.length_a   1.000
_cell.length_b   1.000
_cell.length_c   1.000
_cell.angle_alpha   90.00
_cell.angle_beta   90.00
_cell.angle_gamma   90.00
#
_symmetry.space_group_name_H-M   'P 1'
#
loop_
_entity.id
_entity.type
_entity.pdbx_description
1 polymer ?
#
loop_
_entity_poly.entity_id
_entity_poly.type
_entity_poly.pdbx_seq_one_letter_code
_entity_poly.pdbx_strand_id
1 'polypeptide(L)'
;MDMDFHLPPRLVHQVLLTDPSELESLAPGLKSRTTTFSEFQENLSQDNSNPAHVMKRAYLQNVQRQIDDTLDLHPLHNLLLELHKAIRALVPNRPDLHSFLKDDIELPEPEDAIKFLPFIIKAAQALAKLESEARSQSTIDWLKVANSETAPTKKTIDFMIASIFYLIDKAELCSKDKQDFYLTEVFAPRIRNTQEGLSMERKTFYSKFGKDQVPPITKKWVQGLVDSSTADVSIEDLQNSSKHRRDLIKRGWIDDILFQREKEVILPEVFFMDLQHLQAIRNTTRIAAAGCALGYFACIAAKVDPEVLLQDGDKGVALVKVMNNKVHPSIESYEQSVEDCVVSLAKEWAPLGNTIDPQALETLKNQTRSVLKGQSPVLKLLDNRMRDIVSNLVIHEFEKDIPKQLQTGIGSVESKSKESVLVMKGKKVFQERGLAFYAVELALATELAAKVANLACDLYMAEILDRLILDSLVQ
;
A
#
# COMPACT_ATOMS: atom_id res chain seq x y z
N MET A 1 -0.09 -31.94 -10.39
CA MET A 1 1.00 -31.84 -9.39
C MET A 1 0.60 -30.66 -8.52
N ASP A 2 -0.13 -30.92 -7.45
CA ASP A 2 -0.57 -29.86 -6.53
C ASP A 2 0.64 -29.47 -5.69
N MET A 3 1.33 -28.41 -6.10
CA MET A 3 2.27 -27.75 -5.20
C MET A 3 1.45 -27.01 -4.15
N ASP A 4 1.48 -27.51 -2.91
CA ASP A 4 0.96 -26.81 -1.74
C ASP A 4 1.78 -25.54 -1.52
N PHE A 5 1.32 -24.43 -2.10
CA PHE A 5 1.94 -23.13 -1.90
C PHE A 5 1.44 -22.52 -0.59
N HIS A 6 2.33 -22.43 0.39
CA HIS A 6 2.06 -21.72 1.63
C HIS A 6 2.16 -20.20 1.43
N LEU A 7 1.05 -19.58 1.02
CA LEU A 7 0.95 -18.12 0.97
C LEU A 7 0.65 -17.55 2.37
N PRO A 8 1.30 -16.43 2.76
CA PRO A 8 0.98 -15.74 4.01
C PRO A 8 -0.49 -15.30 4.03
N PRO A 9 -1.26 -15.53 5.11
CA PRO A 9 -2.66 -15.15 5.16
C PRO A 9 -2.91 -13.65 4.92
N ARG A 10 -1.98 -12.80 5.34
CA ARG A 10 -2.04 -11.35 5.09
C ARG A 10 -1.98 -11.00 3.60
N LEU A 11 -1.17 -11.73 2.82
CA LEU A 11 -1.08 -11.53 1.39
C LEU A 11 -2.37 -11.95 0.69
N VAL A 12 -2.94 -13.09 1.09
CA VAL A 12 -4.24 -13.56 0.57
C VAL A 12 -5.32 -12.50 0.84
N HIS A 13 -5.41 -12.00 2.07
CA HIS A 13 -6.34 -10.95 2.46
C HIS A 13 -6.16 -9.66 1.64
N GLN A 14 -4.91 -9.21 1.46
CA GLN A 14 -4.59 -8.03 0.66
C GLN A 14 -5.02 -8.22 -0.80
N VAL A 15 -4.72 -9.36 -1.41
CA VAL A 15 -5.12 -9.68 -2.79
C VAL A 15 -6.64 -9.69 -2.96
N LEU A 16 -7.39 -10.18 -1.96
CA LEU A 16 -8.86 -10.17 -1.98
C LEU A 16 -9.44 -8.75 -1.90
N LEU A 17 -8.76 -7.82 -1.22
CA LEU A 17 -9.17 -6.42 -1.08
C LEU A 17 -8.73 -5.51 -2.23
N THR A 18 -7.60 -5.77 -2.88
CA THR A 18 -7.09 -4.92 -3.98
C THR A 18 -8.05 -4.96 -5.18
N ASP A 19 -8.06 -3.98 -6.08
CA ASP A 19 -8.78 -4.08 -7.37
C ASP A 19 -7.96 -4.90 -8.38
N PRO A 20 -8.56 -5.70 -9.31
CA PRO A 20 -7.78 -6.43 -10.30
C PRO A 20 -6.85 -5.54 -11.14
N SER A 21 -7.27 -4.29 -11.41
CA SER A 21 -6.48 -3.31 -12.15
C SER A 21 -5.31 -2.71 -11.35
N GLU A 22 -5.27 -2.95 -10.05
CA GLU A 22 -4.28 -2.41 -9.12
C GLU A 22 -3.36 -3.48 -8.52
N LEU A 23 -3.42 -4.73 -9.00
CA LEU A 23 -2.60 -5.82 -8.46
C LEU A 23 -1.10 -5.56 -8.56
N GLU A 24 -0.65 -4.81 -9.56
CA GLU A 24 0.74 -4.35 -9.69
C GLU A 24 1.19 -3.49 -8.50
N SER A 25 0.28 -2.86 -7.77
CA SER A 25 0.63 -2.10 -6.55
C SER A 25 1.11 -3.01 -5.41
N LEU A 26 0.73 -4.30 -5.42
CA LEU A 26 1.21 -5.30 -4.47
C LEU A 26 2.60 -5.85 -4.83
N ALA A 27 3.10 -5.51 -6.02
CA ALA A 27 4.37 -5.95 -6.60
C ALA A 27 5.35 -4.76 -6.73
N PRO A 28 5.93 -4.27 -5.61
CA PRO A 28 6.77 -3.07 -5.63
C PRO A 28 8.11 -3.27 -6.37
N GLY A 29 8.56 -4.51 -6.57
CA GLY A 29 9.79 -4.83 -7.31
C GLY A 29 9.72 -4.40 -8.78
N LEU A 30 8.56 -4.51 -9.43
CA LEU A 30 8.34 -4.04 -10.81
C LEU A 30 8.65 -2.54 -11.00
N LYS A 31 8.50 -1.73 -9.94
CA LYS A 31 8.80 -0.29 -9.95
C LYS A 31 10.25 0.05 -9.58
N SER A 32 11.07 -0.95 -9.23
CA SER A 32 12.46 -0.72 -8.83
C SER A 32 13.29 -0.26 -10.02
N ARG A 33 13.88 0.93 -9.91
CA ARG A 33 14.77 1.50 -10.93
C ARG A 33 15.95 0.55 -11.15
N THR A 34 16.28 0.31 -12.42
CA THR A 34 17.52 -0.38 -12.78
C THR A 34 18.68 0.59 -12.65
N THR A 35 19.67 0.22 -11.86
CA THR A 35 20.92 0.97 -11.73
C THR A 35 21.91 0.52 -12.81
N THR A 36 22.65 1.47 -13.37
CA THR A 36 23.82 1.16 -14.19
C THR A 36 25.01 0.81 -13.32
N PHE A 37 26.05 0.16 -13.89
CA PHE A 37 27.25 -0.15 -13.14
C PHE A 37 27.95 1.10 -12.58
N SER A 38 27.99 2.20 -13.35
CA SER A 38 28.58 3.47 -12.89
C SER A 38 27.78 4.11 -11.75
N GLU A 39 26.44 4.13 -11.86
CA GLU A 39 25.57 4.58 -10.76
C GLU A 39 25.75 3.71 -9.51
N PHE A 40 25.88 2.40 -9.67
CA PHE A 40 26.13 1.48 -8.57
C PHE A 40 27.45 1.81 -7.85
N GLN A 41 28.53 2.06 -8.59
CA GLN A 41 29.82 2.46 -8.04
C GLN A 41 29.78 3.84 -7.35
N GLU A 42 29.02 4.78 -7.90
CA GLU A 42 28.82 6.10 -7.32
C GLU A 42 28.03 6.02 -6.01
N ASN A 43 26.94 5.24 -5.99
CA ASN A 43 26.12 5.01 -4.79
C ASN A 43 26.92 4.34 -3.66
N LEU A 44 27.85 3.44 -4.00
CA LEU A 44 28.78 2.86 -3.03
C LEU A 44 29.79 3.88 -2.50
N SER A 45 30.10 4.94 -3.26
CA SER A 45 31.09 5.95 -2.88
C SER A 45 30.50 7.14 -2.12
N GLN A 46 29.28 7.57 -2.45
CA GLN A 46 28.77 8.88 -2.05
C GLN A 46 27.62 8.87 -1.03
N ASP A 47 26.86 7.78 -0.88
CA ASP A 47 25.56 7.84 -0.19
C ASP A 47 25.55 7.16 1.20
N ASN A 48 25.43 7.96 2.26
CA ASN A 48 25.22 7.48 3.64
C ASN A 48 23.74 7.46 4.05
N SER A 49 22.82 7.90 3.18
CA SER A 49 21.41 8.07 3.53
C SER A 49 20.61 6.77 3.49
N ASN A 50 21.04 5.79 2.67
CA ASN A 50 20.37 4.50 2.54
C ASN A 50 21.12 3.40 3.33
N PRO A 51 20.52 2.85 4.41
CA PRO A 51 21.14 1.79 5.21
C PRO A 51 21.56 0.56 4.41
N ALA A 52 20.82 0.20 3.35
CA ALA A 52 21.15 -0.95 2.51
C ALA A 52 22.45 -0.73 1.71
N HIS A 53 22.67 0.48 1.19
CA HIS A 53 23.91 0.83 0.51
C HIS A 53 25.09 0.93 1.48
N VAL A 54 24.86 1.44 2.69
CA VAL A 54 25.88 1.48 3.76
C VAL A 54 26.33 0.06 4.13
N MET A 55 25.38 -0.88 4.29
CA MET A 55 25.70 -2.29 4.57
C MET A 55 26.46 -2.95 3.41
N LYS A 56 26.01 -2.74 2.16
CA LYS A 56 26.69 -3.26 0.96
C LYS A 56 28.13 -2.72 0.84
N ARG A 57 28.33 -1.43 1.11
CA ARG A 57 29.65 -0.79 1.14
C ARG A 57 30.55 -1.36 2.25
N ALA A 58 30.03 -1.51 3.46
CA ALA A 58 30.79 -2.06 4.58
C ALA A 58 31.24 -3.51 4.29
N TYR A 59 30.37 -4.30 3.67
CA TYR A 59 30.70 -5.66 3.27
C TYR A 59 31.74 -5.69 2.14
N LEU A 60 31.62 -4.84 1.12
CA LEU A 60 32.62 -4.68 0.06
C LEU A 60 34.00 -4.30 0.63
N GLN A 61 34.05 -3.30 1.52
CA GLN A 61 35.28 -2.86 2.18
C GLN A 61 35.89 -3.96 3.06
N ASN A 62 35.06 -4.78 3.69
CA ASN A 62 35.54 -5.92 4.47
C ASN A 62 36.19 -6.99 3.58
N VAL A 63 35.57 -7.33 2.44
CA VAL A 63 36.16 -8.28 1.48
C VAL A 63 37.47 -7.73 0.91
N GLN A 64 37.49 -6.46 0.53
CA GLN A 64 38.69 -5.80 0.01
C GLN A 64 39.82 -5.82 1.05
N ARG A 65 39.53 -5.45 2.30
CA ARG A 65 40.50 -5.49 3.41
C ARG A 65 41.04 -6.90 3.64
N GLN A 66 40.18 -7.93 3.61
CA GLN A 66 40.63 -9.31 3.78
C GLN A 66 41.64 -9.72 2.71
N ILE A 67 41.40 -9.33 1.46
CA ILE A 67 42.31 -9.62 0.34
C ILE A 67 43.61 -8.82 0.48
N ASP A 68 43.53 -7.53 0.82
CA ASP A 68 44.71 -6.67 0.97
C ASP A 68 45.61 -7.11 2.14
N ASP A 69 45.02 -7.54 3.26
CA ASP A 69 45.75 -7.92 4.48
C ASP A 69 46.42 -9.30 4.36
N THR A 70 45.79 -10.23 3.63
CA THR A 70 46.25 -11.64 3.56
C THR A 70 46.87 -12.03 2.23
N LEU A 71 46.69 -11.21 1.19
CA LEU A 71 46.96 -11.55 -0.22
C LEU A 71 46.24 -12.82 -0.69
N ASP A 72 45.20 -13.24 0.03
CA ASP A 72 44.39 -14.41 -0.28
C ASP A 72 43.17 -14.03 -1.12
N LEU A 73 42.96 -14.71 -2.25
CA LEU A 73 41.80 -14.50 -3.12
C LEU A 73 40.59 -15.39 -2.76
N HIS A 74 40.65 -16.20 -1.69
CA HIS A 74 39.48 -16.94 -1.19
C HIS A 74 38.23 -16.08 -0.97
N PRO A 75 38.31 -14.84 -0.43
CA PRO A 75 37.13 -13.97 -0.31
C PRO A 75 36.48 -13.65 -1.66
N LEU A 76 37.29 -13.39 -2.70
CA LEU A 76 36.80 -13.15 -4.07
C LEU A 76 36.16 -14.40 -4.67
N HIS A 77 36.77 -15.56 -4.44
CA HIS A 77 36.23 -16.87 -4.84
C HIS A 77 34.86 -17.13 -4.21
N ASN A 78 34.71 -16.87 -2.90
CA ASN A 78 33.44 -17.03 -2.20
C ASN A 78 32.34 -16.09 -2.73
N LEU A 79 32.67 -14.84 -3.03
CA LEU A 79 31.72 -13.92 -3.67
C LEU A 79 31.24 -14.42 -5.04
N LEU A 80 32.14 -15.00 -5.83
CA LEU A 80 31.77 -15.57 -7.12
C LEU A 80 30.83 -16.78 -6.93
N LEU A 81 31.08 -17.64 -5.95
CA LEU A 81 30.17 -18.74 -5.59
C LEU A 81 28.78 -18.22 -5.16
N GLU A 82 28.72 -17.13 -4.39
CA GLU A 82 27.46 -16.48 -4.03
C GLU A 82 26.69 -15.97 -5.25
N LEU A 83 27.37 -15.31 -6.20
CA LEU A 83 26.77 -14.89 -7.46
C LEU A 83 26.20 -16.08 -8.24
N HIS A 84 26.97 -17.16 -8.38
CA HIS A 84 26.51 -18.37 -9.05
C HIS A 84 25.28 -18.98 -8.37
N LYS A 85 25.26 -19.03 -7.03
CA LYS A 85 24.11 -19.49 -6.25
C LYS A 85 22.89 -18.60 -6.46
N ALA A 86 23.07 -17.27 -6.46
CA ALA A 86 22.00 -16.30 -6.68
C ALA A 86 21.37 -16.46 -8.07
N ILE A 87 22.19 -16.57 -9.12
CA ILE A 87 21.69 -16.80 -10.48
C ILE A 87 20.99 -18.16 -10.56
N ARG A 88 21.56 -19.23 -10.00
CA ARG A 88 20.94 -20.57 -10.04
C ARG A 88 19.56 -20.60 -9.39
N ALA A 89 19.34 -19.87 -8.31
CA ALA A 89 18.03 -19.77 -7.66
C ALA A 89 16.93 -19.22 -8.61
N LEU A 90 17.31 -18.46 -9.64
CA LEU A 90 16.38 -17.97 -10.66
C LEU A 90 15.97 -19.07 -11.67
N VAL A 91 16.77 -20.13 -11.80
CA VAL A 91 16.82 -21.08 -12.93
C VAL A 91 16.52 -22.55 -12.51
N PRO A 92 15.55 -22.87 -11.62
CA PRO A 92 15.34 -24.26 -11.23
C PRO A 92 14.91 -25.16 -12.41
N ASN A 93 14.28 -24.60 -13.45
CA ASN A 93 13.69 -25.36 -14.57
C ASN A 93 14.22 -24.95 -15.98
N ARG A 94 15.39 -24.31 -16.08
CA ARG A 94 15.94 -23.80 -17.35
C ARG A 94 17.25 -24.52 -17.72
N PRO A 95 17.17 -25.72 -18.34
CA PRO A 95 18.34 -26.57 -18.60
C PRO A 95 19.33 -25.94 -19.57
N ASP A 96 18.88 -25.01 -20.41
CA ASP A 96 19.70 -24.23 -21.34
C ASP A 96 20.72 -23.30 -20.64
N LEU A 97 20.48 -22.98 -19.36
CA LEU A 97 21.35 -22.14 -18.55
C LEU A 97 22.19 -22.94 -17.56
N HIS A 98 21.90 -24.22 -17.36
CA HIS A 98 22.67 -25.11 -16.48
C HIS A 98 24.08 -25.36 -17.01
N SER A 99 24.30 -25.29 -18.33
CA SER A 99 25.64 -25.36 -18.93
C SER A 99 26.55 -24.18 -18.53
N PHE A 100 25.97 -23.04 -18.16
CA PHE A 100 26.70 -21.84 -17.71
C PHE A 100 26.98 -21.85 -16.20
N LEU A 101 26.29 -22.72 -15.44
CA LEU A 101 26.29 -22.77 -13.98
C LEU A 101 26.44 -24.22 -13.52
N LYS A 102 27.61 -24.84 -13.73
CA LYS A 102 27.91 -26.21 -13.26
C LYS A 102 27.96 -26.28 -11.73
N ASP A 103 27.60 -27.43 -11.15
CA ASP A 103 27.64 -27.67 -9.69
C ASP A 103 29.07 -27.65 -9.15
N ASP A 104 30.00 -28.23 -9.91
CA ASP A 104 31.42 -28.23 -9.63
C ASP A 104 32.10 -27.25 -10.59
N ILE A 105 32.00 -25.95 -10.28
CA ILE A 105 32.91 -25.01 -10.93
C ILE A 105 34.28 -25.27 -10.31
N GLU A 106 35.13 -25.96 -11.06
CA GLU A 106 36.58 -25.94 -10.83
C GLU A 106 37.04 -24.49 -11.07
N LEU A 107 36.84 -23.67 -10.06
CA LEU A 107 37.34 -22.31 -10.05
C LEU A 107 38.87 -22.40 -10.02
N PRO A 108 39.56 -21.53 -10.78
CA PRO A 108 41.01 -21.51 -10.81
C PRO A 108 41.53 -21.32 -9.38
N GLU A 109 42.68 -21.95 -9.08
CA GLU A 109 43.34 -21.71 -7.80
C GLU A 109 43.53 -20.19 -7.58
N PRO A 110 43.36 -19.71 -6.33
CA PRO A 110 43.27 -18.30 -5.96
C PRO A 110 44.61 -17.53 -6.09
N GLU A 111 45.39 -17.79 -7.13
CA GLU A 111 46.71 -17.20 -7.36
C GLU A 111 46.66 -15.92 -8.21
N ASP A 112 45.66 -15.77 -9.09
CA ASP A 112 45.54 -14.61 -9.98
C ASP A 112 44.08 -14.19 -10.16
N ALA A 113 43.78 -12.97 -9.73
CA ALA A 113 42.45 -12.40 -9.77
C ALA A 113 41.91 -12.30 -11.21
N ILE A 114 42.77 -12.09 -12.20
CA ILE A 114 42.36 -11.98 -13.62
C ILE A 114 41.71 -13.28 -14.12
N LYS A 115 42.10 -14.44 -13.57
CA LYS A 115 41.52 -15.74 -13.92
C LYS A 115 40.03 -15.85 -13.54
N PHE A 116 39.52 -15.00 -12.64
CA PHE A 116 38.10 -14.97 -12.25
C PHE A 116 37.24 -14.21 -13.27
N LEU A 117 37.79 -13.25 -14.02
CA LEU A 117 37.02 -12.40 -14.94
C LEU A 117 36.20 -13.18 -15.99
N PRO A 118 36.72 -14.23 -16.65
CA PRO A 118 35.92 -15.05 -17.58
C PRO A 118 34.67 -15.68 -16.93
N PHE A 119 34.73 -16.01 -15.64
CA PHE A 119 33.59 -16.57 -14.91
C PHE A 119 32.55 -15.49 -14.58
N ILE A 120 33.00 -14.31 -14.16
CA ILE A 120 32.12 -13.14 -13.94
C ILE A 120 31.40 -12.77 -15.26
N ILE A 121 32.11 -12.78 -16.39
CA ILE A 121 31.52 -12.52 -17.72
C ILE A 121 30.47 -13.57 -18.07
N LYS A 122 30.74 -14.87 -17.84
CA LYS A 122 29.75 -15.94 -18.08
C LYS A 122 28.51 -15.78 -17.18
N ALA A 123 28.70 -15.43 -15.91
CA ALA A 123 27.61 -15.17 -14.98
C ALA A 123 26.74 -14.00 -15.47
N ALA A 124 27.36 -12.89 -15.90
CA ALA A 124 26.63 -11.75 -16.45
C ALA A 124 25.89 -12.08 -17.76
N GLN A 125 26.46 -12.90 -18.64
CA GLN A 125 25.78 -13.37 -19.86
C GLN A 125 24.55 -14.23 -19.53
N ALA A 126 24.64 -15.08 -18.51
CA ALA A 126 23.52 -15.87 -18.04
C ALA A 126 22.43 -14.95 -17.44
N LEU A 127 22.83 -13.99 -16.61
CA LEU A 127 21.92 -13.04 -15.97
C LEU A 127 21.20 -12.15 -16.99
N ALA A 128 21.91 -11.62 -18.00
CA ALA A 128 21.31 -10.79 -19.05
C ALA A 128 20.20 -11.53 -19.84
N LYS A 129 20.26 -12.87 -19.92
CA LYS A 129 19.20 -13.71 -20.54
C LYS A 129 18.02 -14.00 -19.62
N LEU A 130 18.17 -13.77 -18.31
CA LEU A 130 17.13 -13.97 -17.30
C LEU A 130 16.40 -12.68 -16.95
N GLU A 131 17.05 -11.55 -17.18
CA GLU A 131 16.50 -10.21 -17.00
C GLU A 131 15.40 -9.90 -18.03
N SER A 132 14.47 -9.03 -17.66
CA SER A 132 13.57 -8.42 -18.63
C SER A 132 14.35 -7.51 -19.59
N GLU A 133 13.80 -7.26 -20.78
CA GLU A 133 14.45 -6.45 -21.82
C GLU A 133 14.93 -5.09 -21.28
N ALA A 134 14.06 -4.40 -20.53
CA ALA A 134 14.37 -3.12 -19.89
C ALA A 134 15.55 -3.18 -18.90
N ARG A 135 15.73 -4.29 -18.18
CA ARG A 135 16.81 -4.45 -17.18
C ARG A 135 18.10 -4.97 -17.80
N SER A 136 17.99 -5.82 -18.82
CA SER A 136 19.12 -6.51 -19.45
C SER A 136 20.14 -5.54 -20.07
N GLN A 137 19.69 -4.37 -20.52
CA GLN A 137 20.54 -3.35 -21.15
C GLN A 137 21.71 -2.92 -20.27
N SER A 138 21.51 -2.70 -18.96
CA SER A 138 22.61 -2.27 -18.08
C SER A 138 23.64 -3.39 -17.82
N THR A 139 23.23 -4.66 -17.90
CA THR A 139 24.13 -5.81 -17.84
C THR A 139 24.90 -5.99 -19.16
N ILE A 140 24.24 -5.75 -20.29
CA ILE A 140 24.87 -5.73 -21.62
C ILE A 140 25.92 -4.62 -21.70
N ASP A 141 25.63 -3.43 -21.16
CA ASP A 141 26.59 -2.33 -21.15
C ASP A 141 27.78 -2.63 -20.22
N TRP A 142 27.54 -3.26 -19.07
CA TRP A 142 28.63 -3.80 -18.25
C TRP A 142 29.48 -4.83 -19.00
N LEU A 143 28.86 -5.75 -19.76
CA LEU A 143 29.56 -6.74 -20.58
C LEU A 143 30.47 -6.09 -21.64
N LYS A 144 30.03 -4.99 -22.26
CA LYS A 144 30.87 -4.23 -23.21
C LYS A 144 32.11 -3.66 -22.52
N VAL A 145 31.94 -3.14 -21.29
CA VAL A 145 33.06 -2.61 -20.49
C VAL A 145 34.02 -3.74 -20.09
N ALA A 146 33.50 -4.87 -19.62
CA ALA A 146 34.32 -6.02 -19.18
C ALA A 146 35.13 -6.67 -20.31
N ASN A 147 34.60 -6.67 -21.54
CA ASN A 147 35.28 -7.23 -22.73
C ASN A 147 36.19 -6.23 -23.45
N SER A 148 36.16 -4.94 -23.09
CA SER A 148 36.99 -3.92 -23.74
C SER A 148 38.48 -4.11 -23.39
N GLU A 149 39.31 -4.32 -24.42
CA GLU A 149 40.78 -4.40 -24.27
C GLU A 149 41.42 -3.05 -23.91
N THR A 150 40.73 -1.94 -24.22
CA THR A 150 41.23 -0.57 -24.02
C THR A 150 41.08 -0.04 -22.60
N ALA A 151 40.60 -0.85 -21.65
CA ALA A 151 40.47 -0.47 -20.23
C ALA A 151 41.39 -1.29 -19.28
N PRO A 152 42.71 -1.43 -19.54
CA PRO A 152 43.61 -2.23 -18.72
C PRO A 152 43.74 -1.74 -17.26
N THR A 153 43.43 -0.46 -16.99
CA THR A 153 43.33 0.09 -15.62
C THR A 153 42.07 -0.34 -14.86
N LYS A 154 41.13 -1.06 -15.49
CA LYS A 154 39.86 -1.50 -14.89
C LYS A 154 39.81 -2.99 -14.55
N LYS A 155 40.89 -3.77 -14.67
CA LYS A 155 40.88 -5.20 -14.25
C LYS A 155 41.54 -5.39 -12.87
N THR A 156 41.30 -4.45 -11.97
CA THR A 156 41.75 -4.52 -10.58
C THR A 156 40.87 -5.47 -9.77
N ILE A 157 41.37 -5.91 -8.62
CA ILE A 157 40.59 -6.66 -7.63
C ILE A 157 39.31 -5.87 -7.27
N ASP A 158 39.41 -4.56 -7.06
CA ASP A 158 38.28 -3.67 -6.78
C ASP A 158 37.20 -3.70 -7.84
N PHE A 159 37.59 -3.71 -9.13
CA PHE A 159 36.63 -3.83 -10.21
C PHE A 159 35.92 -5.18 -10.21
N MET A 160 36.64 -6.27 -9.92
CA MET A 160 36.05 -7.61 -9.87
C MET A 160 35.09 -7.75 -8.69
N ILE A 161 35.48 -7.28 -7.51
CA ILE A 161 34.60 -7.23 -6.34
C ILE A 161 33.34 -6.41 -6.66
N ALA A 162 33.50 -5.16 -7.13
CA ALA A 162 32.37 -4.29 -7.47
C ALA A 162 31.47 -4.91 -8.56
N SER A 163 32.05 -5.58 -9.55
CA SER A 163 31.31 -6.27 -10.61
C SER A 163 30.50 -7.45 -10.07
N ILE A 164 31.07 -8.28 -9.19
CA ILE A 164 30.34 -9.40 -8.59
C ILE A 164 29.17 -8.86 -7.74
N PHE A 165 29.40 -7.83 -6.92
CA PHE A 165 28.34 -7.21 -6.12
C PHE A 165 27.22 -6.61 -6.98
N TYR A 166 27.58 -5.91 -8.05
CA TYR A 166 26.60 -5.39 -9.00
C TYR A 166 25.75 -6.50 -9.62
N LEU A 167 26.38 -7.61 -10.05
CA LEU A 167 25.66 -8.74 -10.62
C LEU A 167 24.81 -9.49 -9.59
N ILE A 168 25.24 -9.56 -8.32
CA ILE A 168 24.42 -10.09 -7.22
C ILE A 168 23.18 -9.21 -7.01
N ASP A 169 23.34 -7.89 -6.96
CA ASP A 169 22.24 -6.94 -6.84
C ASP A 169 21.23 -7.10 -7.99
N LYS A 170 21.73 -7.30 -9.21
CA LYS A 170 20.92 -7.57 -10.41
C LYS A 170 20.20 -8.92 -10.32
N ALA A 171 20.84 -9.95 -9.79
CA ALA A 171 20.20 -11.25 -9.54
C ALA A 171 19.11 -11.17 -8.45
N GLU A 172 19.33 -10.39 -7.38
CA GLU A 172 18.32 -10.10 -6.35
C GLU A 172 17.10 -9.38 -6.96
N LEU A 173 17.33 -8.39 -7.83
CA LEU A 173 16.26 -7.70 -8.55
C LEU A 173 15.47 -8.65 -9.46
N CYS A 174 16.14 -9.53 -10.19
CA CYS A 174 15.46 -10.57 -10.99
C CYS A 174 14.62 -11.51 -10.12
N SER A 175 15.10 -11.86 -8.93
CA SER A 175 14.35 -12.71 -8.01
C SER A 175 13.08 -12.00 -7.54
N LYS A 176 13.15 -10.70 -7.29
CA LYS A 176 11.97 -9.89 -6.93
C LYS A 176 11.00 -9.78 -8.10
N ASP A 177 11.48 -9.49 -9.30
CA ASP A 177 10.64 -9.45 -10.51
C ASP A 177 9.92 -10.78 -10.76
N LYS A 178 10.63 -11.90 -10.56
CA LYS A 178 10.03 -13.23 -10.63
C LYS A 178 8.92 -13.38 -9.59
N GLN A 179 9.18 -13.05 -8.32
CA GLN A 179 8.18 -13.14 -7.26
C GLN A 179 6.95 -12.27 -7.55
N ASP A 180 7.18 -11.04 -8.02
CA ASP A 180 6.15 -10.10 -8.41
C ASP A 180 5.31 -10.63 -9.57
N PHE A 181 5.93 -11.15 -10.62
CA PHE A 181 5.23 -11.80 -11.73
C PHE A 181 4.37 -12.97 -11.26
N TYR A 182 4.91 -13.85 -10.41
CA TYR A 182 4.12 -14.95 -9.86
C TYR A 182 2.96 -14.43 -8.99
N LEU A 183 3.17 -13.35 -8.23
CA LEU A 183 2.11 -12.73 -7.45
C LEU A 183 1.01 -12.17 -8.35
N THR A 184 1.34 -11.37 -9.36
CA THR A 184 0.35 -10.67 -10.20
C THR A 184 -0.32 -11.57 -11.23
N GLU A 185 0.43 -12.46 -11.87
CA GLU A 185 -0.06 -13.26 -13.00
C GLU A 185 -0.54 -14.66 -12.61
N VAL A 186 -0.08 -15.20 -11.49
CA VAL A 186 -0.38 -16.59 -11.10
C VAL A 186 -1.22 -16.64 -9.83
N PHE A 187 -0.72 -16.08 -8.73
CA PHE A 187 -1.36 -16.21 -7.42
C PHE A 187 -2.57 -15.30 -7.28
N ALA A 188 -2.48 -14.02 -7.65
CA ALA A 188 -3.59 -13.10 -7.48
C ALA A 188 -4.84 -13.50 -8.29
N PRO A 189 -4.73 -13.90 -9.58
CA PRO A 189 -5.88 -14.41 -10.32
C PRO A 189 -6.45 -15.68 -9.70
N ARG A 190 -5.60 -16.60 -9.23
CA ARG A 190 -6.03 -17.83 -8.56
C ARG A 190 -6.79 -17.54 -7.26
N ILE A 191 -6.28 -16.66 -6.41
CA ILE A 191 -6.92 -16.26 -5.15
C ILE A 191 -8.30 -15.63 -5.39
N ARG A 192 -8.44 -14.80 -6.43
CA ARG A 192 -9.64 -13.98 -6.66
C ARG A 192 -10.70 -14.62 -7.53
N ASN A 193 -10.27 -15.27 -8.62
CA ASN A 193 -11.18 -15.81 -9.62
C ASN A 193 -11.65 -17.22 -9.24
N THR A 194 -11.09 -17.81 -8.18
CA THR A 194 -11.50 -19.10 -7.64
C THR A 194 -11.96 -18.95 -6.19
N GLN A 195 -12.60 -19.98 -5.64
CA GLN A 195 -12.99 -20.03 -4.22
C GLN A 195 -11.81 -20.29 -3.27
N GLU A 196 -10.60 -20.49 -3.80
CA GLU A 196 -9.43 -20.85 -3.02
C GLU A 196 -9.02 -19.73 -2.06
N GLY A 197 -9.03 -18.47 -2.49
CA GLY A 197 -8.69 -17.34 -1.62
C GLY A 197 -9.59 -17.25 -0.39
N LEU A 198 -10.91 -17.28 -0.61
CA LEU A 198 -11.90 -17.27 0.47
C LEU A 198 -11.77 -18.50 1.39
N SER A 199 -11.43 -19.67 0.83
CA SER A 199 -11.18 -20.88 1.62
C SER A 199 -9.91 -20.77 2.47
N MET A 200 -8.82 -20.21 1.92
CA MET A 200 -7.56 -20.02 2.65
C MET A 200 -7.73 -19.04 3.82
N GLU A 201 -8.48 -17.96 3.61
CA GLU A 201 -8.75 -17.00 4.68
C GLU A 201 -9.63 -17.62 5.77
N ARG A 202 -10.73 -18.30 5.41
CA ARG A 202 -11.57 -19.03 6.37
C ARG A 202 -10.78 -20.08 7.16
N LYS A 203 -9.89 -20.83 6.50
CA LYS A 203 -9.00 -21.77 7.18
C LYS A 203 -8.10 -21.07 8.19
N THR A 204 -7.59 -19.89 7.86
CA THR A 204 -6.80 -19.07 8.79
C THR A 204 -7.65 -18.61 9.98
N PHE A 205 -8.86 -18.11 9.72
CA PHE A 205 -9.82 -17.71 10.74
C PHE A 205 -10.12 -18.86 11.71
N TYR A 206 -10.51 -20.04 11.19
CA TYR A 206 -10.82 -21.21 11.99
C TYR A 206 -9.62 -21.79 12.73
N SER A 207 -8.41 -21.70 12.16
CA SER A 207 -7.19 -22.07 12.88
C SER A 207 -6.93 -21.17 14.08
N LYS A 208 -7.40 -19.92 14.07
CA LYS A 208 -7.17 -18.94 15.14
C LYS A 208 -8.27 -18.92 16.18
N PHE A 209 -9.53 -19.01 15.75
CA PHE A 209 -10.71 -18.84 16.62
C PHE A 209 -11.49 -20.13 16.85
N GLY A 210 -11.13 -21.23 16.19
CA GLY A 210 -11.84 -22.51 16.22
C GLY A 210 -12.99 -22.56 15.21
N LYS A 211 -13.18 -23.72 14.57
CA LYS A 211 -14.23 -23.92 13.55
C LYS A 211 -15.64 -23.96 14.16
N ASP A 212 -15.77 -24.65 15.29
CA ASP A 212 -17.06 -24.90 15.93
C ASP A 212 -17.36 -23.90 17.06
N GLN A 213 -16.46 -22.95 17.30
CA GLN A 213 -16.63 -21.92 18.32
C GLN A 213 -17.31 -20.71 17.71
N VAL A 214 -18.42 -20.28 18.34
CA VAL A 214 -19.05 -19.01 17.99
C VAL A 214 -18.15 -17.87 18.49
N PRO A 215 -17.65 -16.99 17.62
CA PRO A 215 -16.75 -15.91 18.04
C PRO A 215 -17.50 -14.95 18.99
N PRO A 216 -17.07 -14.83 20.26
CA PRO A 216 -17.87 -14.19 21.31
C PRO A 216 -18.05 -12.69 21.09
N ILE A 217 -17.04 -11.99 20.55
CA ILE A 217 -17.13 -10.55 20.31
C ILE A 217 -18.05 -10.30 19.12
N THR A 218 -17.90 -11.06 18.04
CA THR A 218 -18.77 -11.00 16.86
C THR A 218 -20.21 -11.30 17.24
N LYS A 219 -20.47 -12.30 18.09
CA LYS A 219 -21.82 -12.59 18.59
C LYS A 219 -22.44 -11.40 19.32
N LYS A 220 -21.73 -10.84 20.31
CA LYS A 220 -22.23 -9.69 21.08
C LYS A 220 -22.48 -8.47 20.19
N TRP A 221 -21.59 -8.23 19.24
CA TRP A 221 -21.73 -7.14 18.28
C TRP A 221 -22.97 -7.34 17.40
N VAL A 222 -23.15 -8.52 16.78
CA VAL A 222 -24.33 -8.83 15.95
C VAL A 222 -25.63 -8.72 16.75
N GLN A 223 -25.65 -9.18 18.00
CA GLN A 223 -26.81 -9.02 18.89
C GLN A 223 -27.15 -7.53 19.07
N GLY A 224 -26.14 -6.69 19.40
CA GLY A 224 -26.34 -5.25 19.54
C GLY A 224 -26.83 -4.57 18.25
N LEU A 225 -26.41 -5.04 17.07
CA LEU A 225 -26.92 -4.55 15.79
C LEU A 225 -28.40 -4.89 15.60
N VAL A 226 -28.81 -6.11 15.91
CA VAL A 226 -30.22 -6.54 15.80
C VAL A 226 -31.09 -5.76 16.78
N ASP A 227 -30.64 -5.60 18.02
CA ASP A 227 -31.35 -4.87 19.07
C ASP A 227 -31.53 -3.38 18.74
N SER A 228 -30.54 -2.77 18.06
CA SER A 228 -30.59 -1.35 17.67
C SER A 228 -31.31 -1.10 16.34
N SER A 229 -31.37 -2.09 15.45
CA SER A 229 -31.96 -1.97 14.11
C SER A 229 -33.50 -1.96 14.08
N THR A 230 -34.17 -2.26 15.20
CA THR A 230 -35.64 -2.37 15.26
C THR A 230 -36.38 -1.06 14.94
N ALA A 231 -35.67 0.06 14.83
CA ALA A 231 -36.26 1.36 14.47
C ALA A 231 -36.41 1.58 12.95
N ASP A 232 -35.52 1.01 12.12
CA ASP A 232 -35.40 1.37 10.69
C ASP A 232 -35.65 0.20 9.71
N VAL A 233 -35.54 -1.06 10.16
CA VAL A 233 -35.75 -2.26 9.34
C VAL A 233 -36.66 -3.22 10.10
N SER A 234 -37.70 -3.74 9.44
CA SER A 234 -38.62 -4.66 10.10
C SER A 234 -37.92 -5.99 10.39
N ILE A 235 -38.30 -6.65 11.50
CA ILE A 235 -37.82 -8.00 11.84
C ILE A 235 -38.13 -8.98 10.70
N GLU A 236 -39.28 -8.83 10.04
CA GLU A 236 -39.69 -9.63 8.89
C GLU A 236 -38.72 -9.47 7.70
N ASP A 237 -38.22 -8.27 7.43
CA ASP A 237 -37.25 -8.04 6.35
C ASP A 237 -35.92 -8.74 6.64
N LEU A 238 -35.45 -8.70 7.88
CA LEU A 238 -34.21 -9.38 8.29
C LEU A 238 -34.35 -10.91 8.23
N GLN A 239 -35.52 -11.46 8.58
CA GLN A 239 -35.78 -12.89 8.47
C GLN A 239 -35.80 -13.34 7.01
N ASN A 240 -36.50 -12.59 6.15
CA ASN A 240 -36.81 -13.02 4.79
C ASN A 240 -35.76 -12.61 3.74
N SER A 241 -34.84 -11.69 4.06
CA SER A 241 -33.92 -11.13 3.07
C SER A 241 -32.45 -11.17 3.50
N SER A 242 -31.65 -11.98 2.79
CA SER A 242 -30.18 -11.99 2.94
C SER A 242 -29.55 -10.63 2.58
N LYS A 243 -30.18 -9.86 1.68
CA LYS A 243 -29.74 -8.50 1.34
C LYS A 243 -29.83 -7.58 2.55
N HIS A 244 -30.98 -7.54 3.23
CA HIS A 244 -31.15 -6.72 4.43
C HIS A 244 -30.19 -7.12 5.57
N ARG A 245 -29.90 -8.42 5.72
CA ARG A 245 -28.90 -8.89 6.69
C ARG A 245 -27.47 -8.47 6.32
N ARG A 246 -27.10 -8.50 5.04
CA ARG A 246 -25.81 -7.95 4.57
C ARG A 246 -25.73 -6.44 4.82
N ASP A 247 -26.81 -5.71 4.55
CA ASP A 247 -26.88 -4.27 4.77
C ASP A 247 -26.78 -3.91 6.26
N LEU A 248 -27.35 -4.73 7.15
CA LEU A 248 -27.19 -4.61 8.60
C LEU A 248 -25.71 -4.72 9.02
N ILE A 249 -24.98 -5.74 8.52
CA ILE A 249 -23.54 -5.92 8.82
C ILE A 249 -22.72 -4.74 8.28
N LYS A 250 -23.00 -4.27 7.07
CA LYS A 250 -22.34 -3.10 6.49
C LYS A 250 -22.58 -1.84 7.32
N ARG A 251 -23.82 -1.60 7.73
CA ARG A 251 -24.18 -0.46 8.58
C ARG A 251 -23.47 -0.53 9.92
N GLY A 252 -23.49 -1.69 10.59
CA GLY A 252 -22.75 -1.90 11.82
C GLY A 252 -21.25 -1.69 11.69
N TRP A 253 -20.65 -2.12 10.58
CA TRP A 253 -19.24 -1.84 10.29
C TRP A 253 -18.96 -0.33 10.21
N ILE A 254 -19.84 0.44 9.60
CA ILE A 254 -19.67 1.89 9.51
C ILE A 254 -19.96 2.58 10.84
N ASP A 255 -21.11 2.33 11.44
CA ASP A 255 -21.61 3.12 12.57
C ASP A 255 -20.97 2.72 13.91
N ASP A 256 -20.85 1.42 14.17
CA ASP A 256 -20.34 0.91 15.45
C ASP A 256 -18.83 0.72 15.45
N ILE A 257 -18.24 0.39 14.29
CA ILE A 257 -16.81 0.12 14.18
C ILE A 257 -16.07 1.28 13.53
N LEU A 258 -16.46 1.80 12.37
CA LEU A 258 -15.65 2.83 11.72
C LEU A 258 -15.75 4.18 12.46
N PHE A 259 -16.97 4.60 12.80
CA PHE A 259 -17.26 5.88 13.45
C PHE A 259 -17.62 5.75 14.94
N GLN A 260 -17.07 4.74 15.62
CA GLN A 260 -17.22 4.54 17.06
C GLN A 260 -16.80 5.80 17.84
N ARG A 261 -17.61 6.20 18.82
CA ARG A 261 -17.31 7.38 19.67
C ARG A 261 -16.32 7.07 20.79
N GLU A 262 -16.22 5.82 21.18
CA GLU A 262 -15.38 5.37 22.30
C GLU A 262 -13.90 5.24 21.88
N LYS A 263 -13.01 5.41 22.86
CA LYS A 263 -11.56 5.35 22.63
C LYS A 263 -11.06 3.92 22.42
N GLU A 264 -11.69 2.93 23.05
CA GLU A 264 -11.30 1.53 22.94
C GLU A 264 -12.06 0.87 21.79
N VAL A 265 -11.29 0.40 20.81
CA VAL A 265 -11.82 -0.25 19.62
C VAL A 265 -11.93 -1.73 19.89
N ILE A 266 -13.15 -2.20 20.10
CA ILE A 266 -13.41 -3.63 20.21
C ILE A 266 -13.73 -4.13 18.79
N LEU A 267 -12.74 -4.73 18.15
CA LEU A 267 -12.87 -5.24 16.79
C LEU A 267 -13.44 -6.67 16.82
N PRO A 268 -14.59 -6.94 16.17
CA PRO A 268 -15.09 -8.30 16.01
C PRO A 268 -14.08 -9.20 15.31
N GLU A 269 -14.06 -10.48 15.69
CA GLU A 269 -13.11 -11.45 15.17
C GLU A 269 -13.17 -11.56 13.65
N VAL A 270 -14.35 -11.39 13.03
CA VAL A 270 -14.53 -11.41 11.57
C VAL A 270 -13.77 -10.31 10.82
N PHE A 271 -13.29 -9.27 11.51
CA PHE A 271 -12.49 -8.18 10.95
C PHE A 271 -11.03 -8.20 11.45
N PHE A 272 -10.55 -9.30 12.04
CA PHE A 272 -9.23 -9.32 12.71
C PHE A 272 -8.04 -9.01 11.79
N MET A 273 -8.19 -9.20 10.47
CA MET A 273 -7.17 -8.89 9.46
C MET A 273 -7.23 -7.41 9.01
N ASP A 274 -8.28 -6.68 9.37
CA ASP A 274 -8.58 -5.34 8.87
C ASP A 274 -8.18 -4.21 9.82
N LEU A 275 -7.49 -4.52 10.93
CA LEU A 275 -7.09 -3.50 11.91
C LEU A 275 -6.28 -2.36 11.27
N GLN A 276 -5.37 -2.68 10.35
CA GLN A 276 -4.57 -1.66 9.64
C GLN A 276 -5.43 -0.82 8.71
N HIS A 277 -6.37 -1.43 7.97
CA HIS A 277 -7.31 -0.71 7.11
C HIS A 277 -8.24 0.19 7.93
N LEU A 278 -8.79 -0.31 9.05
CA LEU A 278 -9.61 0.46 9.98
C LEU A 278 -8.87 1.69 10.50
N GLN A 279 -7.62 1.52 10.93
CA GLN A 279 -6.78 2.63 11.39
C GLN A 279 -6.50 3.63 10.28
N ALA A 280 -6.22 3.16 9.06
CA ALA A 280 -6.01 4.03 7.91
C ALA A 280 -7.25 4.86 7.58
N ILE A 281 -8.43 4.22 7.46
CA ILE A 281 -9.69 4.90 7.15
C ILE A 281 -10.03 5.91 8.25
N ARG A 282 -9.96 5.53 9.54
CA ARG A 282 -10.22 6.43 10.67
C ARG A 282 -9.26 7.62 10.74
N ASN A 283 -7.98 7.41 10.43
CA ASN A 283 -7.02 8.50 10.39
C ASN A 283 -7.35 9.47 9.26
N THR A 284 -7.66 8.96 8.07
CA THR A 284 -8.07 9.78 6.92
C THR A 284 -9.33 10.58 7.23
N THR A 285 -10.39 9.96 7.77
CA THR A 285 -11.64 10.66 8.09
C THR A 285 -11.43 11.73 9.17
N ARG A 286 -10.65 11.45 10.22
CA ARG A 286 -10.34 12.43 11.26
C ARG A 286 -9.53 13.62 10.74
N ILE A 287 -8.51 13.36 9.93
CA ILE A 287 -7.69 14.41 9.32
C ILE A 287 -8.54 15.27 8.38
N ALA A 288 -9.38 14.63 7.57
CA ALA A 288 -10.30 15.32 6.67
C ALA A 288 -11.31 16.19 7.43
N ALA A 289 -11.92 15.66 8.50
CA ALA A 289 -12.84 16.41 9.36
C ALA A 289 -12.19 17.68 9.89
N ALA A 290 -10.99 17.54 10.46
CA ALA A 290 -10.24 18.66 11.01
C ALA A 290 -9.83 19.64 9.92
N GLY A 291 -9.26 19.17 8.81
CA GLY A 291 -8.80 20.02 7.72
C GLY A 291 -9.94 20.80 7.06
N CYS A 292 -11.11 20.20 6.86
CA CYS A 292 -12.28 20.90 6.33
C CYS A 292 -12.86 21.90 7.34
N ALA A 293 -12.86 21.59 8.64
CA ALA A 293 -13.24 22.57 9.67
C ALA A 293 -12.29 23.79 9.68
N LEU A 294 -10.99 23.55 9.54
CA LEU A 294 -9.99 24.61 9.46
C LEU A 294 -10.15 25.46 8.20
N GLY A 295 -10.40 24.83 7.04
CA GLY A 295 -10.72 25.54 5.79
C GLY A 295 -11.96 26.42 5.96
N TYR A 296 -13.01 25.91 6.59
CA TYR A 296 -14.22 26.68 6.88
C TYR A 296 -13.94 27.91 7.77
N PHE A 297 -13.14 27.78 8.82
CA PHE A 297 -12.77 28.92 9.67
C PHE A 297 -11.88 29.93 8.93
N ALA A 298 -10.99 29.47 8.04
CA ALA A 298 -10.22 30.35 7.19
C ALA A 298 -11.12 31.15 6.22
N CYS A 299 -12.18 30.56 5.65
CA CYS A 299 -13.18 31.29 4.86
C CYS A 299 -13.89 32.38 5.69
N ILE A 300 -14.30 32.04 6.92
CA ILE A 300 -14.94 33.01 7.84
C ILE A 300 -13.99 34.19 8.13
N ALA A 301 -12.72 33.90 8.44
CA ALA A 301 -11.73 34.93 8.73
C ALA A 301 -11.44 35.82 7.50
N ALA A 302 -11.43 35.22 6.29
CA ALA A 302 -11.28 35.92 5.02
C ALA A 302 -12.54 36.71 4.60
N LYS A 303 -13.68 36.49 5.28
CA LYS A 303 -15.02 37.02 4.91
C LYS A 303 -15.44 36.60 3.49
N VAL A 304 -15.14 35.36 3.13
CA VAL A 304 -15.45 34.77 1.83
C VAL A 304 -16.47 33.65 2.02
N ASP A 305 -17.34 33.46 1.02
CA ASP A 305 -18.29 32.36 1.01
C ASP A 305 -17.55 31.00 1.03
N PRO A 306 -17.92 30.06 1.91
CA PRO A 306 -17.39 28.69 1.90
C PRO A 306 -17.50 27.96 0.55
N GLU A 307 -18.37 28.40 -0.37
CA GLU A 307 -18.42 27.88 -1.75
C GLU A 307 -17.07 28.01 -2.49
N VAL A 308 -16.19 28.92 -2.09
CA VAL A 308 -14.83 29.01 -2.64
C VAL A 308 -14.02 27.72 -2.40
N LEU A 309 -14.33 26.94 -1.36
CA LEU A 309 -13.74 25.62 -1.11
C LEU A 309 -14.06 24.62 -2.23
N LEU A 310 -15.17 24.81 -2.95
CA LEU A 310 -15.60 23.94 -4.05
C LEU A 310 -14.90 24.29 -5.37
N GLN A 311 -14.52 25.55 -5.54
CA GLN A 311 -13.99 26.09 -6.80
C GLN A 311 -12.46 26.00 -6.87
N ASP A 312 -11.78 25.99 -5.71
CA ASP A 312 -10.32 26.17 -5.64
C ASP A 312 -9.66 25.10 -4.75
N GLY A 313 -9.84 23.83 -5.13
CA GLY A 313 -9.31 22.68 -4.39
C GLY A 313 -7.79 22.70 -4.22
N ASP A 314 -7.07 23.32 -5.17
CA ASP A 314 -5.61 23.41 -5.18
C ASP A 314 -5.06 24.27 -4.03
N LYS A 315 -5.82 25.28 -3.57
CA LYS A 315 -5.42 26.10 -2.41
C LYS A 315 -5.38 25.32 -1.10
N GLY A 316 -6.12 24.21 -1.00
CA GLY A 316 -6.11 23.33 0.17
C GLY A 316 -4.87 22.44 0.29
N VAL A 317 -4.07 22.27 -0.77
CA VAL A 317 -2.97 21.29 -0.84
C VAL A 317 -1.90 21.52 0.24
N ALA A 318 -1.58 22.78 0.54
CA ALA A 318 -0.61 23.11 1.59
C ALA A 318 -1.10 22.62 2.97
N LEU A 319 -2.38 22.85 3.28
CA LEU A 319 -3.00 22.41 4.54
C LEU A 319 -3.06 20.89 4.63
N VAL A 320 -3.46 20.22 3.54
CA VAL A 320 -3.46 18.75 3.43
C VAL A 320 -2.07 18.19 3.70
N LYS A 321 -1.03 18.81 3.14
CA LYS A 321 0.36 18.38 3.32
C LYS A 321 0.84 18.53 4.76
N VAL A 322 0.54 19.66 5.41
CA VAL A 322 0.93 19.90 6.82
C VAL A 322 0.20 18.94 7.75
N MET A 323 -1.12 18.76 7.57
CA MET A 323 -1.93 17.87 8.41
C MET A 323 -1.53 16.40 8.28
N ASN A 324 -1.06 15.97 7.11
CA ASN A 324 -0.57 14.61 6.87
C ASN A 324 0.90 14.39 7.26
N ASN A 325 1.64 15.45 7.59
CA ASN A 325 3.04 15.34 7.92
C ASN A 325 3.23 14.74 9.31
N LYS A 326 3.88 13.57 9.37
CA LYS A 326 4.19 12.89 10.64
C LYS A 326 5.57 13.24 11.21
N VAL A 327 6.31 14.15 10.57
CA VAL A 327 7.74 14.42 10.85
C VAL A 327 7.95 15.60 11.80
N HIS A 328 6.91 16.06 12.51
CA HIS A 328 7.06 17.17 13.44
C HIS A 328 7.81 16.74 14.72
N PRO A 329 8.76 17.56 15.22
CA PRO A 329 9.56 17.23 16.40
C PRO A 329 8.76 17.24 17.71
N SER A 330 7.64 17.95 17.74
CA SER A 330 6.72 17.99 18.90
C SER A 330 5.29 18.30 18.46
N ILE A 331 4.33 18.10 19.37
CA ILE A 331 2.91 18.43 19.16
C ILE A 331 2.76 19.95 18.96
N GLU A 332 3.48 20.76 19.72
CA GLU A 332 3.43 22.22 19.62
C GLU A 332 3.97 22.71 18.27
N SER A 333 5.03 22.08 17.76
CA SER A 333 5.56 22.38 16.42
C SER A 333 4.56 22.04 15.32
N TYR A 334 3.82 20.94 15.49
CA TYR A 334 2.73 20.57 14.58
C TYR A 334 1.57 21.58 14.65
N GLU A 335 1.06 21.90 15.85
CA GLU A 335 -0.02 22.87 16.04
C GLU A 335 0.34 24.24 15.43
N GLN A 336 1.56 24.72 15.67
CA GLN A 336 2.04 25.98 15.10
C GLN A 336 2.11 25.94 13.57
N SER A 337 2.60 24.84 12.99
CA SER A 337 2.68 24.68 11.53
C SER A 337 1.29 24.69 10.89
N VAL A 338 0.32 24.06 11.52
CA VAL A 338 -1.08 24.08 11.07
C VAL A 338 -1.67 25.48 11.21
N GLU A 339 -1.48 26.16 12.35
CA GLU A 339 -1.93 27.54 12.57
C GLU A 339 -1.38 28.49 11.49
N ASP A 340 -0.09 28.44 11.21
CA ASP A 340 0.55 29.29 10.20
C ASP A 340 0.01 29.01 8.79
N CYS A 341 -0.22 27.74 8.46
CA CYS A 341 -0.80 27.34 7.18
C CYS A 341 -2.25 27.84 7.04
N VAL A 342 -3.07 27.73 8.08
CA VAL A 342 -4.48 28.18 8.07
C VAL A 342 -4.55 29.71 7.98
N VAL A 343 -3.64 30.43 8.62
CA VAL A 343 -3.52 31.89 8.49
C VAL A 343 -3.09 32.30 7.09
N SER A 344 -2.13 31.59 6.48
CA SER A 344 -1.73 31.82 5.08
C SER A 344 -2.92 31.63 4.13
N LEU A 345 -3.64 30.52 4.30
CA LEU A 345 -4.81 30.18 3.50
C LEU A 345 -5.89 31.25 3.60
N ALA A 346 -6.20 31.74 4.81
CA ALA A 346 -7.16 32.81 4.99
C ALA A 346 -6.72 34.10 4.26
N LYS A 347 -5.44 34.46 4.33
CA LYS A 347 -4.89 35.65 3.65
C LYS A 347 -4.94 35.51 2.12
N GLU A 348 -4.70 34.32 1.58
CA GLU A 348 -4.77 34.03 0.15
C GLU A 348 -6.19 34.12 -0.41
N TRP A 349 -7.20 33.79 0.41
CA TRP A 349 -8.61 33.96 0.03
C TRP A 349 -9.14 35.36 0.24
N ALA A 350 -8.52 36.18 1.09
CA ALA A 350 -8.95 37.55 1.30
C ALA A 350 -8.96 38.31 -0.06
N PRO A 351 -10.05 39.03 -0.40
CA PRO A 351 -10.12 39.82 -1.62
C PRO A 351 -8.95 40.80 -1.72
N LEU A 352 -8.41 40.98 -2.93
CA LEU A 352 -7.30 41.90 -3.19
C LEU A 352 -7.58 43.30 -2.59
N GLY A 353 -6.74 43.71 -1.63
CA GLY A 353 -6.87 44.99 -0.92
C GLY A 353 -7.53 44.93 0.46
N ASN A 354 -8.12 43.79 0.85
CA ASN A 354 -8.63 43.58 2.20
C ASN A 354 -7.58 42.92 3.09
N THR A 355 -7.05 43.67 4.06
CA THR A 355 -6.27 43.09 5.15
C THR A 355 -7.22 42.43 6.16
N ILE A 356 -6.92 41.19 6.55
CA ILE A 356 -7.66 40.53 7.62
C ILE A 356 -7.37 41.25 8.93
N ASP A 357 -8.44 41.58 9.65
CA ASP A 357 -8.38 42.19 10.98
C ASP A 357 -7.51 41.33 11.93
N PRO A 358 -6.52 41.92 12.64
CA PRO A 358 -5.74 41.21 13.65
C PRO A 358 -6.58 40.45 14.69
N GLN A 359 -7.74 40.97 15.08
CA GLN A 359 -8.63 40.28 16.01
C GLN A 359 -9.27 39.03 15.39
N ALA A 360 -9.58 39.07 14.09
CA ALA A 360 -10.06 37.91 13.35
C ALA A 360 -8.97 36.83 13.20
N LEU A 361 -7.71 37.23 12.99
CA LEU A 361 -6.58 36.31 12.96
C LEU A 361 -6.34 35.61 14.30
N GLU A 362 -6.44 36.33 15.41
CA GLU A 362 -6.32 35.72 16.74
C GLU A 362 -7.49 34.77 17.03
N THR A 363 -8.69 35.13 16.60
CA THR A 363 -9.87 34.24 16.68
C THR A 363 -9.66 32.97 15.85
N LEU A 364 -9.11 33.08 14.65
CA LEU A 364 -8.79 31.95 13.77
C LEU A 364 -7.76 31.00 14.41
N LYS A 365 -6.71 31.53 15.05
CA LYS A 365 -5.74 30.71 15.78
C LYS A 365 -6.39 29.96 16.94
N ASN A 366 -7.22 30.64 17.73
CA ASN A 366 -7.96 30.01 18.83
C ASN A 366 -8.93 28.92 18.35
N GLN A 367 -9.63 29.16 17.24
CA GLN A 367 -10.49 28.15 16.61
C GLN A 367 -9.67 26.98 16.08
N THR A 368 -8.50 27.23 15.49
CA THR A 368 -7.58 26.19 15.01
C THR A 368 -7.16 25.26 16.15
N ARG A 369 -6.72 25.83 17.29
CA ARG A 369 -6.40 25.04 18.50
C ARG A 369 -7.60 24.24 19.00
N SER A 370 -8.80 24.82 18.97
CA SER A 370 -10.03 24.12 19.37
C SER A 370 -10.34 22.92 18.48
N VAL A 371 -10.12 23.03 17.16
CA VAL A 371 -10.25 21.92 16.20
C VAL A 371 -9.22 20.84 16.48
N LEU A 372 -7.94 21.21 16.63
CA LEU A 372 -6.85 20.25 16.87
C LEU A 372 -7.02 19.50 18.20
N LYS A 373 -7.63 20.13 19.20
CA LYS A 373 -8.00 19.51 20.49
C LYS A 373 -9.31 18.71 20.45
N GLY A 374 -10.00 18.66 19.31
CA GLY A 374 -11.27 17.94 19.15
C GLY A 374 -12.47 18.56 19.88
N GLN A 375 -12.37 19.85 20.24
CA GLN A 375 -13.40 20.56 21.02
C GLN A 375 -14.39 21.32 20.14
N SER A 376 -14.08 21.50 18.85
CA SER A 376 -14.92 22.27 17.93
C SER A 376 -16.26 21.57 17.64
N PRO A 377 -17.40 22.28 17.72
CA PRO A 377 -18.71 21.72 17.32
C PRO A 377 -18.79 21.47 15.81
N VAL A 378 -18.04 22.22 14.99
CA VAL A 378 -17.96 22.02 13.54
C VAL A 378 -17.36 20.64 13.23
N LEU A 379 -16.38 20.20 14.02
CA LEU A 379 -15.79 18.87 13.86
C LEU A 379 -16.84 17.77 14.04
N LYS A 380 -17.67 17.86 15.09
CA LYS A 380 -18.77 16.90 15.33
C LYS A 380 -19.79 16.88 14.19
N LEU A 381 -20.11 18.05 13.63
CA LEU A 381 -21.02 18.16 12.49
C LEU A 381 -20.44 17.48 11.25
N LEU A 382 -19.15 17.71 10.96
CA LEU A 382 -18.47 17.09 9.82
C LEU A 382 -18.31 15.58 10.00
N ASP A 383 -18.00 15.10 11.21
CA ASP A 383 -17.95 13.67 11.54
C ASP A 383 -19.29 12.98 11.28
N ASN A 384 -20.40 13.56 11.75
CA ASN A 384 -21.73 13.01 11.48
C ASN A 384 -22.03 13.02 9.98
N ARG A 385 -21.71 14.11 9.28
CA ARG A 385 -21.92 14.21 7.83
C ARG A 385 -21.12 13.17 7.05
N MET A 386 -19.85 12.93 7.43
CA MET A 386 -19.04 11.89 6.79
C MET A 386 -19.59 10.51 7.07
N ARG A 387 -20.00 10.22 8.31
CA ARG A 387 -20.67 8.97 8.66
C ARG A 387 -21.87 8.72 7.75
N ASP A 388 -22.74 9.71 7.60
CA ASP A 388 -23.93 9.61 6.75
C ASP A 388 -23.55 9.36 5.28
N ILE A 389 -22.57 10.09 4.75
CA ILE A 389 -22.13 9.91 3.35
C ILE A 389 -21.54 8.51 3.14
N VAL A 390 -20.61 8.11 4.01
CA VAL A 390 -19.93 6.81 3.92
C VAL A 390 -20.95 5.67 4.06
N SER A 391 -21.85 5.75 5.04
CA SER A 391 -22.91 4.76 5.26
C SER A 391 -23.78 4.62 4.00
N ASN A 392 -24.24 5.73 3.43
CA ASN A 392 -25.04 5.73 2.22
C ASN A 392 -24.31 5.15 1.00
N LEU A 393 -23.05 5.54 0.78
CA LEU A 393 -22.25 5.03 -0.35
C LEU A 393 -21.94 3.54 -0.21
N VAL A 394 -21.62 3.06 0.99
CA VAL A 394 -21.25 1.66 1.24
C VAL A 394 -22.45 0.72 1.17
N ILE A 395 -23.62 1.14 1.68
CA ILE A 395 -24.83 0.32 1.72
C ILE A 395 -25.51 0.28 0.35
N HIS A 396 -25.70 1.43 -0.31
CA HIS A 396 -26.60 1.53 -1.45
C HIS A 396 -25.98 1.28 -2.84
N GLU A 397 -24.65 1.16 -2.99
CA GLU A 397 -24.01 1.21 -4.32
C GLU A 397 -23.27 -0.04 -4.79
N PHE A 398 -23.29 -1.13 -4.03
CA PHE A 398 -22.70 -2.40 -4.49
C PHE A 398 -23.68 -3.32 -5.23
N GLU A 399 -24.78 -2.78 -5.77
CA GLU A 399 -25.42 -3.46 -6.90
C GLU A 399 -24.44 -3.35 -8.07
N LYS A 400 -23.80 -4.47 -8.42
CA LYS A 400 -22.86 -4.55 -9.54
C LYS A 400 -23.58 -4.04 -10.80
N ASP A 401 -23.39 -2.76 -11.13
CA ASP A 401 -23.72 -2.26 -12.46
C ASP A 401 -22.97 -3.14 -13.44
N ILE A 402 -23.73 -3.93 -14.21
CA ILE A 402 -23.18 -4.81 -15.24
C ILE A 402 -22.29 -3.91 -16.11
N PRO A 403 -20.98 -4.22 -16.24
CA PRO A 403 -20.07 -3.39 -17.02
C PRO A 403 -20.71 -3.06 -18.37
N LYS A 404 -20.82 -1.78 -18.73
CA LYS A 404 -21.46 -1.37 -19.99
C LYS A 404 -20.89 -2.09 -21.21
N GLN A 405 -19.66 -2.60 -21.13
CA GLN A 405 -19.02 -3.44 -22.15
C GLN A 405 -19.76 -4.76 -22.41
N LEU A 406 -20.38 -5.38 -21.38
CA LEU A 406 -21.26 -6.54 -21.53
C LEU A 406 -22.63 -6.15 -22.15
N GLN A 407 -23.04 -4.89 -22.00
CA GLN A 407 -24.28 -4.37 -22.61
C GLN A 407 -24.07 -3.91 -24.06
N THR A 408 -22.86 -3.45 -24.43
CA THR A 408 -22.58 -2.89 -25.76
C THR A 408 -21.76 -3.80 -26.68
N GLY A 409 -21.15 -4.88 -26.17
CA GLY A 409 -20.40 -5.85 -26.97
C GLY A 409 -19.08 -5.33 -27.57
N ILE A 410 -18.65 -4.13 -27.23
CA ILE A 410 -17.45 -3.49 -27.79
C ILE A 410 -16.31 -3.53 -26.77
N GLY A 411 -15.34 -4.40 -27.02
CA GLY A 411 -14.11 -4.50 -26.24
C GLY A 411 -13.18 -3.33 -26.54
N SER A 412 -13.18 -2.32 -25.67
CA SER A 412 -12.18 -1.26 -25.69
C SER A 412 -11.05 -1.62 -24.73
N VAL A 413 -9.90 -1.96 -25.32
CA VAL A 413 -8.61 -2.14 -24.64
C VAL A 413 -7.97 -0.75 -24.52
N GLU A 414 -8.28 -0.04 -23.44
CA GLU A 414 -7.44 1.09 -23.00
C GLU A 414 -7.13 0.92 -21.51
N SER A 415 -5.87 0.56 -21.26
CA SER A 415 -5.24 0.31 -19.97
C SER A 415 -4.78 1.61 -19.31
N LYS A 416 -5.72 2.53 -19.06
CA LYS A 416 -5.54 3.55 -18.02
C LYS A 416 -6.33 3.09 -16.82
N SER A 417 -5.72 3.11 -15.63
CA SER A 417 -6.37 2.79 -14.36
C SER A 417 -7.66 3.60 -14.26
N LYS A 418 -8.80 2.96 -14.56
CA LYS A 418 -10.10 3.63 -14.49
C LYS A 418 -10.41 3.77 -13.03
N GLU A 419 -10.35 5.00 -12.55
CA GLU A 419 -10.85 5.36 -11.23
C GLU A 419 -12.21 4.69 -11.00
N SER A 420 -12.37 4.03 -9.85
CA SER A 420 -13.57 3.24 -9.59
C SER A 420 -14.82 4.13 -9.58
N VAL A 421 -15.97 3.58 -10.02
CA VAL A 421 -17.24 4.32 -10.07
C VAL A 421 -17.59 4.90 -8.70
N LEU A 422 -17.35 4.12 -7.64
CA LEU A 422 -17.56 4.54 -6.26
C LEU A 422 -16.67 5.72 -5.88
N VAL A 423 -15.39 5.72 -6.28
CA VAL A 423 -14.49 6.85 -6.00
C VAL A 423 -14.94 8.10 -6.73
N MET A 424 -15.27 8.01 -8.02
CA MET A 424 -15.76 9.17 -8.79
C MET A 424 -17.03 9.77 -8.16
N LYS A 425 -17.99 8.92 -7.79
CA LYS A 425 -19.24 9.39 -7.16
C LYS A 425 -19.00 9.91 -5.74
N GLY A 426 -18.19 9.21 -4.95
CA GLY A 426 -17.79 9.62 -3.62
C GLY A 426 -17.15 11.00 -3.63
N LYS A 427 -16.20 11.26 -4.54
CA LYS A 427 -15.57 12.58 -4.72
C LYS A 427 -16.61 13.67 -4.90
N LYS A 428 -17.55 13.47 -5.83
CA LYS A 428 -18.63 14.43 -6.11
C LYS A 428 -19.50 14.69 -4.88
N VAL A 429 -19.93 13.62 -4.20
CA VAL A 429 -20.78 13.76 -2.99
C VAL A 429 -20.04 14.45 -1.86
N PHE A 430 -18.76 14.12 -1.62
CA PHE A 430 -17.95 14.80 -0.61
C PHE A 430 -17.74 16.28 -0.94
N GLN A 431 -17.49 16.63 -2.21
CA GLN A 431 -17.40 18.02 -2.66
C GLN A 431 -18.71 18.77 -2.36
N GLU A 432 -19.85 18.28 -2.87
CA GLU A 432 -21.17 18.90 -2.68
C GLU A 432 -21.56 19.07 -1.21
N ARG A 433 -20.98 18.26 -0.32
CA ARG A 433 -21.25 18.26 1.12
C ARG A 433 -20.22 19.05 1.94
N GLY A 434 -19.36 19.85 1.29
CA GLY A 434 -18.41 20.76 1.95
C GLY A 434 -17.14 20.08 2.46
N LEU A 435 -16.77 18.93 1.89
CA LEU A 435 -15.57 18.16 2.23
C LEU A 435 -14.57 18.13 1.05
N ALA A 436 -14.57 19.21 0.24
CA ALA A 436 -13.85 19.26 -1.04
C ALA A 436 -12.34 19.04 -0.92
N PHE A 437 -11.69 19.55 0.13
CA PHE A 437 -10.24 19.44 0.35
C PHE A 437 -9.70 18.02 0.42
N TYR A 438 -10.52 17.10 0.92
CA TYR A 438 -10.14 15.70 1.10
C TYR A 438 -11.06 14.77 0.33
N ALA A 439 -11.78 15.28 -0.68
CA ALA A 439 -12.80 14.51 -1.37
C ALA A 439 -12.22 13.26 -2.05
N VAL A 440 -10.97 13.33 -2.53
CA VAL A 440 -10.27 12.19 -3.15
C VAL A 440 -9.90 11.15 -2.09
N GLU A 441 -9.25 11.57 -1.00
CA GLU A 441 -8.81 10.70 0.08
C GLU A 441 -10.00 10.05 0.80
N LEU A 442 -11.08 10.81 1.02
CA LEU A 442 -12.32 10.32 1.61
C LEU A 442 -13.02 9.32 0.68
N ALA A 443 -13.02 9.55 -0.64
CA ALA A 443 -13.59 8.62 -1.59
C ALA A 443 -12.82 7.29 -1.64
N LEU A 444 -11.48 7.34 -1.64
CA LEU A 444 -10.64 6.14 -1.56
C LEU A 444 -10.81 5.41 -0.22
N ALA A 445 -10.90 6.14 0.89
CA ALA A 445 -11.15 5.57 2.21
C ALA A 445 -12.54 4.91 2.29
N THR A 446 -13.54 5.50 1.63
CA THR A 446 -14.90 4.93 1.50
C THR A 446 -14.89 3.66 0.68
N GLU A 447 -14.14 3.63 -0.43
CA GLU A 447 -13.97 2.42 -1.23
C GLU A 447 -13.33 1.29 -0.43
N LEU A 448 -12.26 1.59 0.31
CA LEU A 448 -11.63 0.62 1.18
C LEU A 448 -12.59 0.11 2.27
N ALA A 449 -13.35 1.01 2.91
CA ALA A 449 -14.36 0.63 3.91
C ALA A 449 -15.41 -0.32 3.31
N ALA A 450 -15.83 -0.07 2.07
CA ALA A 450 -16.78 -0.92 1.38
C ALA A 450 -16.19 -2.27 1.00
N LYS A 451 -14.95 -2.30 0.48
CA LYS A 451 -14.20 -3.52 0.17
C LYS A 451 -14.08 -4.43 1.39
N VAL A 452 -13.73 -3.88 2.56
CA VAL A 452 -13.65 -4.60 3.83
C VAL A 452 -15.01 -5.18 4.23
N ALA A 453 -16.06 -4.37 4.24
CA ALA A 453 -17.39 -4.82 4.64
C ALA A 453 -17.94 -5.92 3.70
N ASN A 454 -17.75 -5.76 2.39
CA ASN A 454 -18.16 -6.74 1.39
C ASN A 454 -17.38 -8.04 1.53
N LEU A 455 -16.05 -7.97 1.69
CA LEU A 455 -15.22 -9.15 1.87
C LEU A 455 -15.64 -9.95 3.11
N ALA A 456 -15.86 -9.28 4.25
CA ALA A 456 -16.36 -9.93 5.46
C ALA A 456 -17.73 -10.62 5.23
N CYS A 457 -18.64 -10.01 4.48
CA CYS A 457 -19.89 -10.65 4.09
C CYS A 457 -19.65 -11.85 3.15
N ASP A 458 -18.75 -11.75 2.19
CA ASP A 458 -18.48 -12.84 1.24
C ASP A 458 -17.84 -14.05 1.92
N LEU A 459 -17.02 -13.82 2.95
CA LEU A 459 -16.38 -14.88 3.73
C LEU A 459 -17.31 -15.53 4.75
N TYR A 460 -17.98 -14.70 5.55
CA TYR A 460 -18.56 -15.13 6.82
C TYR A 460 -20.08 -15.06 6.86
N MET A 461 -20.76 -14.51 5.84
CA MET A 461 -22.21 -14.36 5.89
C MET A 461 -22.92 -15.71 6.02
N ALA A 462 -22.66 -16.63 5.10
CA ALA A 462 -23.37 -17.91 5.06
C ALA A 462 -23.06 -18.83 6.26
N GLU A 463 -21.84 -18.77 6.80
CA GLU A 463 -21.37 -19.71 7.82
C GLU A 463 -21.51 -19.19 9.25
N ILE A 464 -21.38 -17.87 9.46
CA ILE A 464 -21.31 -17.26 10.80
C ILE A 464 -22.38 -16.18 10.96
N LEU A 465 -22.35 -15.12 10.15
CA LEU A 465 -23.12 -13.90 10.42
C LEU A 465 -24.63 -14.10 10.23
N ASP A 466 -25.08 -14.79 9.16
CA ASP A 466 -26.52 -15.06 8.95
C ASP A 466 -27.11 -15.82 10.13
N ARG A 467 -26.41 -16.87 10.59
CA ARG A 467 -26.84 -17.66 11.75
C ARG A 467 -26.94 -16.79 12.99
N LEU A 468 -25.92 -15.97 13.27
CA LEU A 468 -25.94 -15.09 14.45
C LEU A 468 -27.07 -14.06 14.41
N ILE A 469 -27.36 -13.49 13.24
CA ILE A 469 -28.47 -12.55 13.08
C ILE A 469 -29.79 -13.29 13.34
N LEU A 470 -30.02 -14.43 12.68
CA LEU A 470 -31.27 -15.19 12.82
C LEU A 470 -31.48 -15.70 14.25
N ASP A 471 -30.43 -16.20 14.91
CA ASP A 471 -30.48 -16.64 16.31
C ASP A 471 -30.83 -15.49 17.27
N SER A 472 -30.43 -14.26 16.92
CA SER A 472 -30.72 -13.06 17.72
C SER A 472 -32.15 -12.56 17.52
N LEU A 473 -32.81 -12.89 16.40
CA LEU A 473 -34.22 -12.52 16.14
C LEU A 473 -35.23 -13.43 16.84
N VAL A 474 -34.80 -14.58 17.37
CA VAL A 474 -35.66 -15.56 18.07
C VAL A 474 -35.69 -15.33 19.58
N GLN A 475 -34.74 -14.56 20.12
CA GLN A 475 -34.66 -14.18 21.52
C GLN A 475 -35.59 -12.99 21.81
#